data_AF-A0A5D4GVQ7-F1
#
_entry.id   AF-A0A5D4GVQ7-F1
#
_cell.length_a   1.000
_cell.length_b   1.000
_cell.length_c   1.000
_cell.angle_alpha   90.00
_cell.angle_beta   90.00
_cell.angle_gamma   90.00
#
_symmetry.space_group_name_H-M   'P 1'
#
loop_
_entity.id
_entity.type
_entity.pdbx_description
1 polymer ?
#
loop_
_entity_poly.entity_id
_entity_poly.type
_entity_poly.pdbx_seq_one_letter_code
_entity_poly.pdbx_strand_id
1 'polypeptide(L)'
;MSGFLSLHRLAAARGDGLHPKLRELLEQREAIAASQDVVEIDRFREGSFTQAGSAPAPKASEFLPGNVVAFAAAQRAPAVARKKSSAS
;
A
#
# COMPACT_ATOMS: atom_id res chain seq x y z
N MET A 1 -2.39 15.96 6.91
CA MET A 1 -1.90 16.52 5.63
C MET A 1 -2.40 17.97 5.52
N SER A 2 -2.16 18.79 6.54
CA SER A 2 -2.90 20.05 6.74
C SER A 2 -2.57 21.17 5.76
N GLY A 3 -1.43 21.12 5.07
CA GLY A 3 -0.97 22.20 4.18
C GLY A 3 -1.71 22.28 2.84
N PHE A 4 -2.24 21.18 2.30
CA PHE A 4 -2.86 21.20 0.97
C PHE A 4 -4.29 21.76 1.00
N LEU A 5 -5.06 21.50 2.06
CA LEU A 5 -6.42 22.02 2.21
C LEU A 5 -6.44 23.53 2.50
N SER A 6 -5.42 24.06 3.18
CA SER A 6 -5.28 25.51 3.39
C SER A 6 -4.93 26.25 2.09
N LEU A 7 -4.06 25.68 1.25
CA LEU A 7 -3.76 26.22 -0.09
C LEU A 7 -4.99 26.21 -1.01
N HIS A 8 -5.81 25.15 -0.93
CA HIS A 8 -7.09 25.10 -1.65
C HIS A 8 -8.00 26.28 -1.28
N ARG A 9 -8.12 26.65 0.00
CA ARG A 9 -8.98 27.77 0.43
C ARG A 9 -8.56 29.10 -0.19
N LEU A 10 -7.25 29.32 -0.34
CA LEU A 10 -6.73 30.52 -1.02
C LEU A 10 -7.02 30.52 -2.52
N ALA A 11 -6.91 29.37 -3.19
CA ALA A 11 -7.18 29.23 -4.62
C ALA A 11 -8.70 29.24 -4.93
N ALA A 12 -9.54 28.72 -4.03
CA ALA A 12 -10.98 28.65 -4.19
C ALA A 12 -11.63 30.04 -4.35
N ALA A 13 -11.11 31.05 -3.67
CA ALA A 13 -11.57 32.43 -3.80
C ALA A 13 -11.40 33.00 -5.23
N ARG A 14 -10.53 32.38 -6.05
CA ARG A 14 -10.26 32.76 -7.45
C ARG A 14 -10.92 31.82 -8.47
N GLY A 15 -11.66 30.81 -8.01
CA GLY A 15 -12.25 29.78 -8.87
C GLY A 15 -11.32 28.60 -9.18
N ASP A 16 -10.02 28.72 -8.89
CA ASP A 16 -9.01 27.65 -9.10
C ASP A 16 -8.94 26.66 -7.93
N GLY A 17 -10.06 26.49 -7.22
CA GLY A 17 -10.15 25.55 -6.11
C GLY A 17 -10.16 24.09 -6.59
N LEU A 18 -9.87 23.17 -5.66
CA LEU A 18 -10.15 21.76 -5.85
C LEU A 18 -11.63 21.56 -6.19
N HIS A 19 -11.88 20.60 -7.07
CA HIS A 19 -13.23 20.13 -7.36
C HIS A 19 -13.92 19.68 -6.05
N PRO A 20 -15.21 20.01 -5.83
CA PRO A 20 -15.89 19.74 -4.55
C PRO A 20 -15.79 18.28 -4.10
N LYS A 21 -15.90 17.34 -5.04
CA LYS A 21 -15.80 15.91 -4.73
C LYS A 21 -14.40 15.51 -4.25
N LEU A 22 -13.35 16.09 -4.83
CA LEU A 22 -11.98 15.82 -4.42
C LEU A 22 -11.71 16.40 -3.03
N ARG A 23 -12.26 17.60 -2.75
CA ARG A 23 -12.18 18.21 -1.42
C ARG A 23 -12.80 17.30 -0.36
N GLU A 24 -14.01 16.81 -0.59
CA GLU A 24 -14.73 15.91 0.31
C GLU A 24 -13.93 14.63 0.59
N LEU A 25 -13.37 14.00 -0.45
CA LEU A 25 -12.57 12.77 -0.30
C LEU A 25 -11.29 13.02 0.53
N LEU A 26 -10.65 14.17 0.37
CA LEU A 26 -9.46 14.52 1.15
C LEU A 26 -9.82 14.80 2.61
N GLU A 27 -10.92 15.49 2.88
CA GLU A 27 -11.43 15.73 4.24
C GLU A 27 -11.78 14.39 4.94
N GLN A 28 -12.47 13.48 4.25
CA GLN A 28 -12.77 12.13 4.77
C GLN A 28 -11.50 11.35 5.07
N ARG A 29 -10.51 11.40 4.17
CA ARG A 29 -9.24 10.71 4.34
C ARG A 29 -8.43 11.26 5.52
N GLU A 30 -8.47 12.57 5.77
CA GLU A 30 -7.85 13.16 6.97
C GLU A 30 -8.59 12.75 8.25
N ALA A 31 -9.91 12.72 8.25
CA ALA A 31 -10.70 12.27 9.39
C ALA A 31 -10.40 10.79 9.74
N ILE A 32 -10.27 9.93 8.73
CA ILE A 32 -9.87 8.52 8.89
C ILE A 32 -8.46 8.43 9.45
N ALA A 33 -7.50 9.20 8.92
CA ALA A 33 -6.12 9.19 9.40
C ALA A 33 -5.95 9.73 10.83
N ALA A 34 -6.87 10.57 11.31
CA ALA A 34 -6.91 11.08 12.68
C ALA A 34 -7.69 10.16 13.64
N SER A 35 -8.41 9.17 13.12
CA SER A 35 -9.16 8.21 13.94
C SER A 35 -8.21 7.31 14.73
N GLN A 36 -8.55 7.08 16.00
CA GLN A 36 -7.83 6.12 16.85
C GLN A 36 -8.22 4.67 16.52
N ASP A 37 -9.34 4.46 15.84
CA ASP A 37 -9.85 3.13 15.47
C ASP A 37 -9.22 2.60 14.17
N VAL A 38 -8.47 3.43 13.45
CA VAL A 38 -7.87 3.08 12.16
C VAL A 38 -6.35 3.12 12.29
N VAL A 39 -5.73 1.95 12.15
CA VAL A 39 -4.28 1.79 12.24
C VAL A 39 -3.70 1.54 10.86
N GLU A 40 -2.63 2.28 10.51
CA GLU A 40 -1.89 2.06 9.27
C GLU A 40 -1.05 0.78 9.41
N ILE A 41 -1.43 -0.27 8.66
CA ILE A 41 -0.83 -1.61 8.72
C ILE A 41 0.69 -1.56 8.44
N ASP A 42 1.14 -0.65 7.58
CA ASP A 42 2.57 -0.48 7.26
C ASP A 42 3.39 0.08 8.43
N ARG A 43 2.78 0.84 9.35
CA ARG A 43 3.46 1.39 10.54
C ARG A 43 3.44 0.43 11.72
N PHE A 44 2.48 -0.48 11.77
CA PHE A 44 2.43 -1.57 12.75
C PHE A 44 3.32 -2.76 12.35
N ARG A 45 4.52 -2.45 11.87
CA ARG A 45 5.57 -3.43 11.53
C ARG A 45 6.63 -3.53 12.62
N GLU A 46 6.31 -3.09 13.84
CA GLU A 46 7.10 -3.44 15.02
C GLU A 46 6.70 -4.85 15.45
N GLY A 47 7.63 -5.79 15.23
CA GLY A 47 7.37 -7.22 15.38
C GLY A 47 6.85 -7.77 14.05
N SER A 48 7.78 -8.26 13.22
CA SER A 48 7.44 -9.08 12.06
C SER A 48 6.33 -10.04 12.45
N PHE A 49 5.22 -10.06 11.73
CA PHE A 49 4.40 -11.27 11.69
C PHE A 49 5.35 -12.37 11.23
N THR A 50 5.88 -13.14 12.18
CA THR A 50 6.63 -14.34 11.89
C THR A 50 5.62 -15.22 11.22
N GLN A 51 5.68 -15.28 9.90
CA GLN A 51 4.83 -16.15 9.14
C GLN A 51 4.97 -17.54 9.76
N ALA A 52 3.86 -18.10 10.22
CA ALA A 52 3.83 -19.43 10.81
C ALA A 52 4.07 -20.46 9.69
N GLY A 53 5.34 -20.64 9.32
CA GLY A 53 5.76 -21.51 8.24
C GLY A 53 5.88 -20.83 6.88
N SER A 54 6.20 -21.63 5.87
CA SER A 54 6.32 -21.18 4.48
C SER A 54 4.99 -20.67 3.94
N ALA A 55 5.05 -19.77 2.96
CA ALA A 55 3.85 -19.40 2.20
C ALA A 55 3.32 -20.65 1.51
N PRO A 56 1.98 -20.87 1.50
CA PRO A 56 1.43 -21.95 0.71
C PRO A 56 1.87 -21.73 -0.73
N ALA A 57 2.62 -22.69 -1.26
CA ALA A 57 2.95 -22.69 -2.67
C ALA A 57 1.64 -22.92 -3.42
N PRO A 58 1.22 -22.03 -4.34
CA PRO A 58 0.07 -22.32 -5.18
C PRO A 58 0.42 -23.55 -6.02
N LYS A 59 -0.15 -24.71 -5.69
CA LYS A 59 -0.11 -25.87 -6.58
C LYS A 59 -1.06 -25.54 -7.73
N ALA A 60 -0.53 -25.34 -8.93
CA ALA A 60 -1.36 -25.25 -10.12
C ALA A 60 -2.23 -26.53 -10.21
N SER A 61 -3.50 -26.39 -10.56
CA SER A 61 -4.35 -27.54 -10.81
C SER A 61 -3.78 -28.37 -11.96
N GLU A 62 -3.79 -29.70 -11.83
CA GLU A 62 -3.38 -30.62 -12.90
C GLU A 62 -4.29 -30.50 -14.12
N PHE A 63 -5.52 -30.03 -13.92
CA PHE A 63 -6.47 -29.71 -14.97
C PHE A 63 -6.51 -28.21 -15.24
N LEU A 64 -6.23 -27.84 -16.49
CA LEU A 64 -6.54 -26.53 -17.06
C LEU A 64 -7.60 -26.75 -18.15
N PRO A 65 -8.79 -26.11 -18.04
CA PRO A 65 -9.77 -26.10 -19.12
C PRO A 65 -9.14 -25.60 -20.43
N GLY A 66 -9.61 -26.08 -21.59
CA GLY A 66 -9.01 -25.79 -22.89
C GLY A 66 -8.97 -24.32 -23.32
N ASN A 67 -9.62 -23.43 -22.57
CA ASN A 67 -9.62 -21.98 -22.75
C ASN A 67 -8.69 -21.23 -21.79
N VAL A 68 -7.82 -21.91 -21.03
CA VAL A 68 -6.89 -21.28 -20.08
C VAL A 68 -5.45 -21.34 -20.60
N VAL A 69 -4.80 -20.17 -20.69
CA VAL A 69 -3.38 -20.03 -21.03
C VAL A 69 -2.58 -19.78 -19.77
N ALA A 70 -1.60 -20.64 -19.46
CA ALA A 70 -0.68 -20.45 -18.35
C ALA A 70 0.43 -19.46 -18.73
N PHE A 71 0.57 -18.37 -17.98
CA PHE A 71 1.70 -17.47 -18.12
C PHE A 71 2.90 -18.02 -17.34
N ALA A 72 4.09 -18.01 -17.95
CA ALA A 72 5.32 -18.32 -17.25
C ALA A 72 5.51 -17.34 -16.09
N ALA A 73 5.74 -17.85 -14.88
CA ALA A 73 6.03 -17.01 -13.72
C ALA A 73 7.28 -16.17 -13.99
N ALA A 74 7.20 -14.86 -13.77
CA ALA A 74 8.37 -14.00 -13.80
C ALA A 74 9.39 -14.53 -12.78
N GLN A 75 10.60 -14.85 -13.25
CA GLN A 75 11.70 -15.23 -12.35
C GLN A 75 11.97 -14.03 -11.44
N ARG A 76 11.48 -14.10 -10.19
CA ARG A 76 11.88 -13.15 -9.15
C ARG A 76 13.37 -13.38 -8.92
N ALA A 77 14.18 -12.42 -9.36
CA ALA A 77 15.60 -12.38 -9.03
C ALA A 77 15.75 -12.51 -7.50
N PRO A 78 16.67 -13.35 -7.01
CA PRO A 78 16.87 -13.52 -5.58
C PRO A 78 17.24 -12.18 -4.95
N ALA A 79 16.58 -11.83 -3.85
CA ALA A 79 16.92 -10.67 -3.06
C ALA A 79 18.39 -10.80 -2.62
N VAL A 80 19.24 -9.91 -3.11
CA VAL A 80 20.66 -9.86 -2.77
C VAL A 80 20.79 -9.75 -1.24
N ALA A 81 21.36 -10.79 -0.62
CA ALA A 81 21.63 -10.82 0.81
C ALA A 81 22.54 -9.63 1.17
N ARG A 82 21.98 -8.61 1.83
CA ARG A 82 22.78 -7.53 2.42
C ARG A 82 23.57 -8.11 3.59
N LYS A 83 24.81 -8.51 3.32
CA LYS A 83 25.83 -8.80 4.32
C LYS A 83 26.12 -7.51 5.09
N LYS A 84 25.58 -7.37 6.32
CA LYS A 84 26.09 -6.41 7.28
C LYS A 84 27.15 -7.10 8.11
N SER A 85 28.39 -6.74 7.82
CA SER A 85 29.58 -7.00 8.60
C SER A 85 29.36 -6.62 10.06
N SER A 86 29.69 -7.56 10.95
CA SER A 86 30.02 -7.30 12.35
C SER A 86 31.15 -6.27 12.42
N ALA A 87 30.99 -5.25 13.26
CA ALA A 87 32.09 -4.41 13.71
C ALA A 87 31.91 -4.13 15.21
N SER A 88 32.88 -4.66 15.97
CA SER A 88 33.38 -4.37 17.32
C SER A 88 32.44 -4.03 18.46
#